data_AF-A0A9N9L939-F1
#
_entry.id   AF-A0A9N9L939-F1
#
_cell.length_a   1.000
_cell.length_b   1.000
_cell.length_c   1.000
_cell.angle_alpha   90.00
_cell.angle_beta   90.00
_cell.angle_gamma   90.00
#
_symmetry.space_group_name_H-M   'P 1'
#
loop_
_entity.id
_entity.type
_entity.pdbx_description
1 polymer ?
#
loop_
_entity_poly.entity_id
_entity_poly.type
_entity_poly.pdbx_seq_one_letter_code
_entity_poly.pdbx_strand_id
1 'polypeptide(L)'
;MYPTPNTNLLTLTLLLTTSLASPLIEKRAPPISLGLARTFGALAASTLTSVGNTVVTGDCGTYPGTSITGFPPGPGVCTGKTTSGGLASLNAEASCLLAYNNAKGLVPTRALTSANLGGLVLPPGIYTFPTEAAALSAGSTLTLSGAGNPNGQWVFQIGTTFAAGANSKIVMSNGGQACNVYFVLGTAASIGANASLQGNILAGMTIAASAGASGSGTWCSKNAAVTLINNKLVALSTCTSV
;
A
#
# COMPACT_ATOMS: atom_id res chain seq x y z
N MET A 1 -38.40 81.08 -10.28
CA MET A 1 -37.54 80.30 -9.36
C MET A 1 -37.88 78.83 -9.56
N TYR A 2 -37.07 78.12 -10.34
CA TYR A 2 -37.22 76.68 -10.60
C TYR A 2 -36.42 75.90 -9.54
N PRO A 3 -36.98 74.90 -8.86
CA PRO A 3 -36.21 74.07 -7.93
C PRO A 3 -35.38 73.03 -8.71
N THR A 4 -34.13 72.86 -8.30
CA THR A 4 -33.17 71.87 -8.81
C THR A 4 -33.54 70.44 -8.38
N PRO A 5 -33.33 69.42 -9.23
CA PRO A 5 -33.52 68.03 -8.82
C PRO A 5 -32.31 67.52 -8.02
N ASN A 6 -32.58 66.95 -6.85
CA ASN A 6 -31.61 66.24 -6.02
C ASN A 6 -31.24 64.90 -6.68
N THR A 7 -30.00 64.75 -7.13
CA THR A 7 -29.42 63.47 -7.54
C THR A 7 -28.98 62.67 -6.32
N ASN A 8 -29.81 61.73 -5.88
CA ASN A 8 -29.41 60.71 -4.90
C ASN A 8 -28.60 59.62 -5.63
N LEU A 9 -27.28 59.67 -5.47
CA LEU A 9 -26.37 58.62 -5.90
C LEU A 9 -26.49 57.43 -4.91
N LEU A 10 -27.21 56.38 -5.31
CA LEU A 10 -27.24 55.10 -4.59
C LEU A 10 -25.93 54.35 -4.87
N THR A 11 -25.00 54.37 -3.91
CA THR A 11 -23.78 53.57 -3.95
C THR A 11 -24.10 52.12 -3.60
N LEU A 12 -23.98 51.23 -4.60
CA LEU A 12 -24.15 49.79 -4.44
C LEU A 12 -22.84 49.19 -3.92
N THR A 13 -22.77 48.89 -2.62
CA THR A 13 -21.63 48.19 -2.01
C THR A 13 -21.72 46.68 -2.31
N LEU A 14 -20.85 46.20 -3.18
CA LEU A 14 -20.65 44.78 -3.47
C LEU A 14 -19.93 44.11 -2.27
N LEU A 15 -20.67 43.36 -1.45
CA LEU A 15 -20.06 42.49 -0.43
C LEU A 15 -19.40 41.29 -1.11
N LEU A 16 -18.07 41.32 -1.23
CA LEU A 16 -17.26 40.15 -1.56
C LEU A 16 -17.31 39.18 -0.36
N THR A 17 -18.13 38.13 -0.46
CA THR A 17 -18.09 37.03 0.51
C THR A 17 -16.81 36.24 0.30
N THR A 18 -15.80 36.50 1.13
CA THR A 18 -14.64 35.63 1.24
C THR A 18 -15.11 34.29 1.79
N SER A 19 -15.30 33.31 0.89
CA SER A 19 -15.44 31.91 1.26
C SER A 19 -14.19 31.51 2.03
N LEU A 20 -14.30 31.47 3.37
CA LEU A 20 -13.36 30.75 4.22
C LEU A 20 -13.40 29.30 3.75
N ALA A 21 -12.44 28.91 2.91
CA ALA A 21 -12.14 27.51 2.67
C ALA A 21 -11.82 26.93 4.05
N SER A 22 -12.81 26.23 4.62
CA SER A 22 -12.60 25.48 5.85
C SER A 22 -11.47 24.50 5.52
N PRO A 23 -10.35 24.48 6.25
CA PRO A 23 -9.44 23.36 6.11
C PRO A 23 -10.30 22.15 6.44
N LEU A 24 -10.53 21.28 5.46
CA LEU A 24 -11.09 19.97 5.73
C LEU A 24 -10.13 19.36 6.74
N ILE A 25 -10.54 19.33 8.01
CA ILE A 25 -9.86 18.56 9.04
C ILE A 25 -10.01 17.13 8.57
N GLU A 26 -9.01 16.67 7.80
CA GLU A 26 -8.97 15.31 7.32
C GLU A 26 -8.89 14.44 8.57
N LYS A 27 -10.01 13.78 8.88
CA LYS A 27 -10.11 12.89 10.03
C LYS A 27 -9.11 11.76 9.80
N ARG A 28 -7.92 11.92 10.36
CA ARG A 28 -6.82 10.97 10.20
C ARG A 28 -7.24 9.64 10.81
N ALA A 29 -7.23 8.59 9.98
CA ALA A 29 -7.36 7.23 10.47
C ALA A 29 -6.18 6.92 11.43
N PRO A 30 -6.39 6.10 12.48
CA PRO A 30 -5.31 5.64 13.34
C PRO A 30 -4.15 5.05 12.50
N PRO A 31 -2.89 5.26 12.91
CA PRO A 31 -1.76 4.60 12.25
C PRO A 31 -1.92 3.09 12.27
N ILE A 32 -1.70 2.43 11.12
CA ILE A 32 -1.58 0.98 11.07
C ILE A 32 -0.18 0.61 11.54
N SER A 33 -0.10 -0.33 12.49
CA SER A 33 1.18 -0.87 12.98
C SER A 33 1.38 -2.27 12.41
N LEU A 34 2.51 -2.48 11.73
CA LEU A 34 2.95 -3.80 11.28
C LEU A 34 3.64 -4.62 12.39
N GLY A 35 3.85 -4.04 13.58
CA GLY A 35 4.54 -4.72 14.68
C GLY A 35 5.86 -5.32 14.23
N LEU A 36 6.05 -6.62 14.50
CA LEU A 36 7.26 -7.35 14.09
C LEU A 36 7.25 -7.76 12.61
N ALA A 37 6.11 -7.72 11.92
CA ALA A 37 6.05 -8.04 10.49
C ALA A 37 6.87 -7.05 9.63
N ARG A 38 7.09 -5.82 10.11
CA ARG A 38 7.82 -4.77 9.37
C ARG A 38 9.28 -5.11 9.04
N THR A 39 9.89 -6.05 9.75
CA THR A 39 11.26 -6.50 9.46
C THR A 39 11.30 -7.58 8.39
N PHE A 40 10.15 -8.20 8.10
CA PHE A 40 10.02 -9.24 7.09
C PHE A 40 9.71 -8.62 5.74
N GLY A 41 10.54 -8.93 4.74
CA GLY A 41 10.23 -8.59 3.35
C GLY A 41 9.24 -9.58 2.74
N ALA A 42 9.34 -10.86 3.15
CA ALA A 42 8.44 -11.93 2.74
C ALA A 42 8.04 -12.80 3.93
N LEU A 43 6.73 -12.97 4.12
CA LEU A 43 6.15 -13.83 5.15
C LEU A 43 5.01 -14.64 4.55
N ALA A 44 5.05 -15.96 4.69
CA ALA A 44 4.01 -16.84 4.15
C ALA A 44 3.45 -17.77 5.21
N ALA A 45 2.14 -18.04 5.16
CA ALA A 45 1.53 -18.93 6.13
C ALA A 45 1.89 -20.40 5.91
N SER A 46 2.03 -20.82 4.65
CA SER A 46 2.26 -22.23 4.29
C SER A 46 3.68 -22.49 3.77
N THR A 47 4.06 -21.86 2.67
CA THR A 47 5.36 -22.05 2.03
C THR A 47 5.84 -20.74 1.43
N LEU A 48 7.13 -20.46 1.61
CA LEU A 48 7.83 -19.38 0.93
C LEU A 48 8.78 -20.00 -0.10
N THR A 49 8.57 -19.68 -1.38
CA THR A 49 9.35 -20.25 -2.48
C THR A 49 10.03 -19.14 -3.28
N SER A 50 11.32 -19.34 -3.57
CA SER A 50 12.06 -18.57 -4.55
C SER A 50 12.47 -19.45 -5.74
N VAL A 51 12.39 -18.89 -6.96
CA VAL A 51 12.99 -19.45 -8.17
C VAL A 51 14.01 -18.43 -8.70
N GLY A 52 15.28 -18.83 -8.77
CA GLY A 52 16.37 -17.96 -9.18
C GLY A 52 16.83 -16.96 -8.10
N ASN A 53 17.50 -15.89 -8.51
CA ASN A 53 18.28 -14.99 -7.67
C ASN A 53 17.40 -13.94 -6.97
N THR A 54 16.39 -14.38 -6.21
CA THR A 54 15.59 -13.46 -5.39
C THR A 54 16.44 -12.86 -4.27
N VAL A 55 16.33 -11.56 -4.05
CA VAL A 55 16.95 -10.86 -2.93
C VAL A 55 15.87 -10.22 -2.07
N VAL A 56 15.78 -10.65 -0.82
CA VAL A 56 14.94 -10.03 0.20
C VAL A 56 15.84 -9.28 1.18
N THR A 57 15.83 -7.95 1.13
CA THR A 57 16.46 -7.10 2.13
C THR A 57 15.54 -7.03 3.35
N GLY A 58 15.81 -7.88 4.34
CA GLY A 58 14.96 -8.09 5.52
C GLY A 58 14.90 -9.58 5.89
N ASP A 59 14.04 -9.88 6.86
CA ASP A 59 13.76 -11.24 7.29
C ASP A 59 12.84 -11.97 6.31
N CYS A 60 12.95 -13.29 6.30
CA CYS A 60 12.07 -14.20 5.57
C CYS A 60 11.47 -15.22 6.54
N GLY A 61 10.17 -15.46 6.41
CA GLY A 61 9.42 -16.18 7.42
C GLY A 61 8.38 -17.14 6.85
N THR A 62 8.18 -18.26 7.54
CA THR A 62 6.95 -19.05 7.44
C THR A 62 6.38 -19.42 8.79
N TYR A 63 5.06 -19.28 8.94
CA TYR A 63 4.32 -19.77 10.11
C TYR A 63 2.81 -19.82 9.79
N PRO A 64 2.07 -20.88 10.17
CA PRO A 64 2.51 -22.09 10.89
C PRO A 64 3.27 -23.08 10.01
N GLY A 65 3.30 -22.87 8.69
CA GLY A 65 4.11 -23.64 7.77
C GLY A 65 5.59 -23.57 8.09
N THR A 66 6.32 -24.61 7.68
CA THR A 66 7.74 -24.80 8.00
C THR A 66 8.63 -24.89 6.76
N SER A 67 8.08 -24.66 5.57
CA SER A 67 8.77 -24.85 4.30
C SER A 67 9.23 -23.53 3.69
N ILE A 68 10.55 -23.38 3.52
CA ILE A 68 11.17 -22.30 2.74
C ILE A 68 12.06 -22.97 1.70
N THR A 69 11.81 -22.69 0.42
CA THR A 69 12.51 -23.34 -0.70
C THR A 69 13.12 -22.32 -1.66
N GLY A 70 14.26 -22.65 -2.26
CA GLY A 70 14.96 -21.80 -3.22
C GLY A 70 15.71 -20.59 -2.63
N PHE A 71 15.66 -20.42 -1.31
CA PHE A 71 16.62 -19.66 -0.49
C PHE A 71 17.77 -20.60 -0.06
N PRO A 72 18.88 -20.14 0.54
CA PRO A 72 20.08 -20.96 0.71
C PRO A 72 19.74 -22.31 1.35
N PRO A 73 20.20 -23.43 0.74
CA PRO A 73 21.24 -23.55 -0.28
C PRO A 73 20.84 -23.19 -1.73
N GLY A 74 19.59 -22.79 -1.99
CA GLY A 74 19.17 -22.22 -3.27
C GLY A 74 19.72 -20.82 -3.55
N PRO A 75 19.53 -20.29 -4.78
CA PRO A 75 20.11 -19.02 -5.22
C PRO A 75 19.48 -17.75 -4.63
N GLY A 76 18.26 -17.85 -4.08
CA GLY A 76 17.64 -16.74 -3.38
C GLY A 76 18.36 -16.43 -2.07
N VAL A 77 18.25 -15.22 -1.56
CA VAL A 77 18.86 -14.79 -0.30
C VAL A 77 17.94 -13.83 0.46
N CYS A 78 17.94 -13.97 1.78
CA CYS A 78 17.39 -12.98 2.70
C CYS A 78 18.56 -12.38 3.47
N THR A 79 18.68 -11.05 3.53
CA THR A 79 19.79 -10.39 4.23
C THR A 79 19.63 -10.43 5.74
N GLY A 80 18.40 -10.59 6.22
CA GLY A 80 18.06 -10.83 7.62
C GLY A 80 17.98 -12.32 7.93
N LYS A 81 17.19 -12.68 8.94
CA LYS A 81 17.02 -14.06 9.38
C LYS A 81 16.02 -14.77 8.46
N THR A 82 16.37 -15.99 8.06
CA THR A 82 15.42 -16.93 7.45
C THR A 82 14.89 -17.86 8.56
N THR A 83 13.57 -17.85 8.78
CA THR A 83 12.93 -18.58 9.88
C THR A 83 11.70 -19.33 9.40
N SER A 84 11.56 -20.59 9.80
CA SER A 84 10.39 -21.41 9.51
C SER A 84 9.86 -22.06 10.78
N GLY A 85 8.56 -21.94 11.04
CA GLY A 85 7.89 -22.49 12.23
C GLY A 85 8.33 -21.94 13.59
N GLY A 86 9.23 -20.95 13.63
CA GLY A 86 9.83 -20.44 14.87
C GLY A 86 9.07 -19.26 15.49
N LEU A 87 9.40 -18.93 16.74
CA LEU A 87 8.78 -17.83 17.51
C LEU A 87 8.82 -16.47 16.79
N ALA A 88 9.91 -16.18 16.06
CA ALA A 88 10.02 -14.95 15.28
C ALA A 88 8.96 -14.89 14.16
N SER A 89 8.77 -15.98 13.42
CA SER A 89 7.78 -16.08 12.35
C SER A 89 6.35 -16.08 12.89
N LEU A 90 6.09 -16.76 14.03
CA LEU A 90 4.81 -16.69 14.76
C LEU A 90 4.44 -15.25 15.09
N ASN A 91 5.33 -14.53 15.77
CA ASN A 91 5.06 -13.16 16.20
C ASN A 91 4.90 -12.19 15.02
N ALA A 92 5.63 -12.41 13.93
CA ALA A 92 5.48 -11.64 12.70
C ALA A 92 4.14 -11.91 12.01
N GLU A 93 3.69 -13.17 11.94
CA GLU A 93 2.40 -13.54 11.35
C GLU A 93 1.24 -12.95 12.16
N ALA A 94 1.30 -13.06 13.49
CA ALA A 94 0.34 -12.43 14.39
C ALA A 94 0.29 -10.89 14.20
N SER A 95 1.45 -10.24 14.04
CA SER A 95 1.53 -8.80 13.78
C SER A 95 0.93 -8.43 12.41
N CYS A 96 1.16 -9.26 11.39
CA CYS A 96 0.56 -9.08 10.07
C CYS A 96 -0.96 -9.26 10.10
N LEU A 97 -1.47 -10.27 10.83
CA LEU A 97 -2.89 -10.50 11.04
C LEU A 97 -3.57 -9.29 11.71
N LEU A 98 -2.95 -8.73 12.75
CA LEU A 98 -3.42 -7.52 13.42
C LEU A 98 -3.44 -6.32 12.47
N ALA A 99 -2.37 -6.10 11.71
CA ALA A 99 -2.29 -5.02 10.73
C ALA A 99 -3.38 -5.15 9.65
N TYR A 100 -3.59 -6.38 9.14
CA TYR A 100 -4.64 -6.68 8.17
C TYR A 100 -6.03 -6.34 8.72
N ASN A 101 -6.36 -6.82 9.93
CA ASN A 101 -7.67 -6.61 10.53
C ASN A 101 -7.92 -5.13 10.85
N ASN A 102 -6.90 -4.42 11.35
CA ASN A 102 -6.97 -2.98 11.59
C ASN A 102 -7.24 -2.24 10.28
N ALA A 103 -6.42 -2.47 9.25
CA ALA A 103 -6.53 -1.81 7.96
C ALA A 103 -7.87 -2.11 7.25
N LYS A 104 -8.39 -3.35 7.38
CA LYS A 104 -9.72 -3.74 6.87
C LYS A 104 -10.87 -3.11 7.66
N GLY A 105 -10.69 -2.84 8.95
CA GLY A 105 -11.70 -2.23 9.82
C GLY A 105 -11.76 -0.70 9.74
N LEU A 106 -10.84 -0.05 9.02
CA LEU A 106 -10.87 1.40 8.83
C LEU A 106 -12.08 1.81 7.99
N VAL A 107 -12.71 2.91 8.36
CA VAL A 107 -13.81 3.50 7.60
C VAL A 107 -13.26 4.10 6.30
N PRO A 108 -13.77 3.70 5.12
CA PRO A 108 -13.37 4.26 3.85
C PRO A 108 -13.58 5.78 3.80
N THR A 109 -12.59 6.51 3.26
CA THR A 109 -12.71 7.95 3.02
C THR A 109 -12.99 8.26 1.56
N ARG A 110 -12.70 7.33 0.65
CA ARG A 110 -12.84 7.49 -0.80
C ARG A 110 -13.32 6.19 -1.44
N ALA A 111 -14.40 6.27 -2.22
CA ALA A 111 -14.81 5.22 -3.14
C ALA A 111 -14.28 5.56 -4.53
N LEU A 112 -13.46 4.69 -5.11
CA LEU A 112 -12.98 4.86 -6.48
C LEU A 112 -14.08 4.51 -7.48
N THR A 113 -14.07 5.16 -8.63
CA THR A 113 -15.01 4.90 -9.73
C THR A 113 -14.52 3.80 -10.68
N SER A 114 -13.27 3.37 -10.53
CA SER A 114 -12.63 2.34 -11.33
C SER A 114 -11.89 1.36 -10.43
N ALA A 115 -11.94 0.07 -10.81
CA ALA A 115 -11.12 -0.98 -10.21
C ALA A 115 -9.64 -0.89 -10.61
N ASN A 116 -9.33 -0.12 -11.66
CA ASN A 116 -7.99 0.05 -12.19
C ASN A 116 -7.34 1.32 -11.62
N LEU A 117 -6.17 1.15 -11.00
CA LEU A 117 -5.38 2.21 -10.39
C LEU A 117 -4.43 2.91 -11.36
N GLY A 118 -4.26 2.38 -12.58
CA GLY A 118 -3.35 2.92 -13.58
C GLY A 118 -3.71 4.35 -14.00
N GLY A 119 -2.72 5.24 -13.97
CA GLY A 119 -2.87 6.66 -14.32
C GLY A 119 -3.41 7.54 -13.20
N LEU A 120 -3.81 6.97 -12.06
CA LEU A 120 -4.33 7.76 -10.95
C LEU A 120 -3.23 8.45 -10.16
N VAL A 121 -3.57 9.63 -9.63
CA VAL A 121 -2.80 10.34 -8.61
C VAL A 121 -3.66 10.42 -7.36
N LEU A 122 -3.27 9.68 -6.33
CA LEU A 122 -4.08 9.53 -5.12
C LEU A 122 -3.40 10.23 -3.93
N PRO A 123 -4.08 11.17 -3.26
CA PRO A 123 -3.63 11.69 -1.96
C PRO A 123 -3.80 10.63 -0.87
N PRO A 124 -3.35 10.85 0.37
CA PRO A 124 -3.67 9.97 1.48
C PRO A 124 -5.17 9.67 1.56
N GLY A 125 -5.52 8.44 1.96
CA GLY A 125 -6.91 8.01 2.05
C GLY A 125 -7.09 6.51 2.26
N ILE A 126 -8.32 6.14 2.63
CA ILE A 126 -8.80 4.77 2.75
C ILE A 126 -9.74 4.52 1.56
N TYR A 127 -9.29 3.67 0.65
CA TYR A 127 -9.86 3.47 -0.67
C TYR A 127 -10.64 2.17 -0.77
N THR A 128 -11.86 2.28 -1.29
CA THR A 128 -12.70 1.15 -1.73
C THR A 128 -12.88 1.21 -3.25
N PHE A 129 -13.32 0.09 -3.82
CA PHE A 129 -13.40 -0.12 -5.26
C PHE A 129 -14.85 -0.43 -5.68
N PRO A 130 -15.22 -0.15 -6.94
CA PRO A 130 -16.56 -0.44 -7.45
C PRO A 130 -16.80 -1.94 -7.66
N THR A 131 -15.75 -2.75 -7.60
CA THR A 131 -15.77 -4.21 -7.68
C THR A 131 -14.86 -4.81 -6.61
N GLU A 132 -15.07 -6.08 -6.28
CA GLU A 132 -14.27 -6.78 -5.26
C GLU A 132 -12.78 -6.93 -5.63
N ALA A 133 -12.46 -6.99 -6.92
CA ALA A 133 -11.09 -7.06 -7.42
C ALA A 133 -10.58 -5.67 -7.83
N ALA A 134 -9.27 -5.48 -7.72
CA ALA A 134 -8.58 -4.27 -8.19
C ALA A 134 -7.36 -4.63 -9.03
N ALA A 135 -6.95 -3.72 -9.90
CA ALA A 135 -5.82 -3.94 -10.79
C ALA A 135 -4.97 -2.68 -10.94
N LEU A 136 -3.72 -2.91 -11.35
CA LEU A 136 -2.84 -1.91 -11.92
C LEU A 136 -2.42 -2.42 -13.29
N SER A 137 -2.93 -1.84 -14.37
CA SER A 137 -2.67 -2.33 -15.74
C SER A 137 -1.17 -2.44 -16.07
N ALA A 138 -0.84 -3.38 -16.96
CA ALA A 138 0.53 -3.52 -17.46
C ALA A 138 1.06 -2.19 -18.04
N GLY A 139 2.30 -1.85 -17.69
CA GLY A 139 2.97 -0.61 -18.08
C GLY A 139 2.40 0.68 -17.47
N SER A 140 1.33 0.60 -16.67
CA SER A 140 0.71 1.78 -16.07
C SER A 140 1.35 2.16 -14.73
N THR A 141 1.17 3.42 -14.34
CA THR A 141 1.71 3.98 -13.09
C THR A 141 0.58 4.46 -12.20
N LEU A 142 0.62 4.07 -10.92
CA LEU A 142 -0.13 4.69 -9.84
C LEU A 142 0.79 5.65 -9.08
N THR A 143 0.37 6.91 -8.92
CA THR A 143 1.10 7.91 -8.14
C THR A 143 0.43 8.13 -6.79
N LEU A 144 1.19 7.95 -5.71
CA LEU A 144 0.74 8.22 -4.34
C LEU A 144 1.39 9.52 -3.86
N SER A 145 0.60 10.59 -3.83
CA SER A 145 1.08 11.95 -3.55
C SER A 145 0.80 12.31 -2.10
N GLY A 146 1.83 12.46 -1.27
CA GLY A 146 1.67 12.80 0.15
C GLY A 146 1.01 14.15 0.42
N ALA A 147 0.86 15.01 -0.61
CA ALA A 147 0.30 16.35 -0.49
C ALA A 147 0.98 17.19 0.61
N GLY A 148 2.28 16.98 0.82
CA GLY A 148 3.07 17.61 1.88
C GLY A 148 2.92 16.97 3.27
N ASN A 149 2.12 15.90 3.40
CA ASN A 149 1.95 15.16 4.65
C ASN A 149 2.78 13.87 4.65
N PRO A 150 3.95 13.83 5.32
CA PRO A 150 4.78 12.63 5.40
C PRO A 150 4.13 11.48 6.18
N ASN A 151 3.11 11.78 6.98
CA ASN A 151 2.34 10.81 7.78
C ASN A 151 1.04 10.37 7.11
N GLY A 152 0.84 10.76 5.84
CA GLY A 152 -0.30 10.34 5.03
C GLY A 152 -0.28 8.82 4.82
N GLN A 153 -1.43 8.18 4.99
CA GLN A 153 -1.60 6.73 4.77
C GLN A 153 -2.43 6.47 3.52
N TRP A 154 -2.09 5.43 2.78
CA TRP A 154 -2.89 4.89 1.69
C TRP A 154 -3.29 3.48 2.05
N VAL A 155 -4.58 3.23 2.19
CA VAL A 155 -5.10 1.90 2.50
C VAL A 155 -6.06 1.50 1.41
N PHE A 156 -5.70 0.49 0.62
CA PHE A 156 -6.53 -0.08 -0.43
C PHE A 156 -7.22 -1.32 0.11
N GLN A 157 -8.52 -1.22 0.38
CA GLN A 157 -9.34 -2.33 0.84
C GLN A 157 -9.93 -3.05 -0.38
N ILE A 158 -9.36 -4.21 -0.72
CA ILE A 158 -9.69 -4.97 -1.92
C ILE A 158 -10.34 -6.28 -1.49
N GLY A 159 -11.60 -6.47 -1.86
CA GLY A 159 -12.43 -7.57 -1.38
C GLY A 159 -11.93 -8.95 -1.80
N THR A 160 -11.28 -9.07 -2.96
CA THR A 160 -10.70 -10.33 -3.46
C THR A 160 -9.25 -10.17 -3.90
N THR A 161 -8.98 -10.00 -5.19
CA THR A 161 -7.64 -10.07 -5.78
C THR A 161 -7.09 -8.71 -6.16
N PHE A 162 -5.77 -8.56 -6.04
CA PHE A 162 -5.03 -7.46 -6.63
C PHE A 162 -4.11 -7.98 -7.74
N ALA A 163 -4.26 -7.46 -8.95
CA ALA A 163 -3.42 -7.81 -10.08
C ALA A 163 -2.59 -6.60 -10.52
N ALA A 164 -1.27 -6.63 -10.29
CA ALA A 164 -0.35 -5.67 -10.89
C ALA A 164 0.21 -6.27 -12.18
N GLY A 165 -0.10 -5.68 -13.33
CA GLY A 165 0.39 -6.13 -14.63
C GLY A 165 1.90 -5.96 -14.79
N ALA A 166 2.48 -6.62 -15.80
CA ALA A 166 3.91 -6.50 -16.09
C ALA A 166 4.33 -5.04 -16.31
N ASN A 167 5.54 -4.69 -15.86
CA ASN A 167 6.12 -3.34 -15.95
C ASN A 167 5.32 -2.22 -15.28
N SER A 168 4.27 -2.54 -14.52
CA SER A 168 3.51 -1.54 -13.77
C SER A 168 4.31 -0.95 -12.61
N LYS A 169 3.97 0.27 -12.20
CA LYS A 169 4.72 1.01 -11.17
C LYS A 169 3.80 1.66 -10.16
N ILE A 170 4.20 1.65 -8.90
CA ILE A 170 3.71 2.58 -7.89
C ILE A 170 4.83 3.56 -7.59
N VAL A 171 4.55 4.86 -7.65
CA VAL A 171 5.53 5.91 -7.36
C VAL A 171 5.04 6.79 -6.23
N MET A 172 5.95 7.16 -5.34
CA MET A 172 5.67 8.11 -4.27
C MET A 172 6.03 9.52 -4.75
N SER A 173 5.20 10.51 -4.43
CA SER A 173 5.47 11.92 -4.72
C SER A 173 5.04 12.82 -3.56
N ASN A 174 5.48 14.08 -3.58
CA ASN A 174 5.06 15.13 -2.63
C ASN A 174 5.11 14.70 -1.15
N GLY A 175 6.21 14.06 -0.74
CA GLY A 175 6.44 13.62 0.64
C GLY A 175 5.80 12.29 1.02
N GLY A 176 5.18 11.56 0.07
CA GLY A 176 4.62 10.23 0.35
C GLY A 176 5.69 9.19 0.69
N GLN A 177 5.36 8.27 1.59
CA GLN A 177 6.28 7.23 2.05
C GLN A 177 5.68 5.83 1.88
N ALA A 178 6.44 4.92 1.27
CA ALA A 178 5.98 3.56 0.96
C ALA A 178 5.60 2.76 2.22
N CYS A 179 6.26 2.99 3.36
CA CYS A 179 5.93 2.38 4.64
C CYS A 179 4.48 2.64 5.10
N ASN A 180 3.84 3.72 4.63
CA ASN A 180 2.47 4.11 4.96
C ASN A 180 1.44 3.65 3.91
N VAL A 181 1.83 2.76 3.00
CA VAL A 181 0.97 2.22 1.95
C VAL A 181 0.61 0.77 2.28
N TYR A 182 -0.68 0.45 2.22
CA TYR A 182 -1.22 -0.86 2.60
C TYR A 182 -2.21 -1.33 1.54
N PHE A 183 -1.91 -2.45 0.90
CA PHE A 183 -2.84 -3.20 0.07
C PHE A 183 -3.38 -4.36 0.89
N VAL A 184 -4.67 -4.32 1.24
CA VAL A 184 -5.33 -5.30 2.10
C VAL A 184 -6.28 -6.12 1.24
N LEU A 185 -5.93 -7.37 1.00
CA LEU A 185 -6.59 -8.20 -0.01
C LEU A 185 -7.37 -9.33 0.65
N GLY A 186 -8.62 -9.55 0.25
CA GLY A 186 -9.39 -10.69 0.75
C GLY A 186 -8.78 -12.04 0.34
N THR A 187 -8.16 -12.11 -0.84
CA THR A 187 -7.57 -13.34 -1.37
C THR A 187 -6.13 -13.12 -1.82
N ALA A 188 -5.85 -13.00 -3.11
CA ALA A 188 -4.50 -13.13 -3.66
C ALA A 188 -3.94 -11.85 -4.28
N ALA A 189 -2.62 -11.74 -4.31
CA ALA A 189 -1.89 -10.80 -5.14
C ALA A 189 -1.21 -11.53 -6.30
N SER A 190 -1.41 -11.05 -7.53
CA SER A 190 -0.67 -11.47 -8.71
C SER A 190 0.18 -10.31 -9.21
N ILE A 191 1.50 -10.42 -9.08
CA ILE A 191 2.44 -9.36 -9.44
C ILE A 191 3.18 -9.77 -10.73
N GLY A 192 2.96 -9.03 -11.79
CA GLY A 192 3.50 -9.28 -13.12
C GLY A 192 4.99 -8.99 -13.22
N ALA A 193 5.62 -9.48 -14.29
CA ALA A 193 7.06 -9.38 -14.49
C ALA A 193 7.52 -7.91 -14.48
N ASN A 194 8.65 -7.64 -13.83
CA ASN A 194 9.25 -6.31 -13.71
C ASN A 194 8.33 -5.21 -13.13
N ALA A 195 7.21 -5.57 -12.49
CA ALA A 195 6.40 -4.59 -11.75
C ALA A 195 7.19 -4.06 -10.55
N SER A 196 7.06 -2.77 -10.25
CA SER A 196 7.76 -2.10 -9.16
C SER A 196 6.74 -1.48 -8.20
N LEU A 197 6.50 -2.13 -7.08
CA LEU A 197 5.47 -1.74 -6.12
C LEU A 197 6.06 -1.01 -4.91
N GLN A 198 5.25 -0.13 -4.31
CA GLN A 198 5.56 0.58 -3.08
C GLN A 198 4.45 0.30 -2.09
N GLY A 199 4.81 -0.21 -0.92
CA GLY A 199 3.87 -0.54 0.13
C GLY A 199 3.88 -1.99 0.57
N ASN A 200 3.07 -2.23 1.59
CA ASN A 200 2.85 -3.51 2.22
C ASN A 200 1.69 -4.23 1.54
N ILE A 201 1.88 -5.51 1.21
CA ILE A 201 0.83 -6.37 0.65
C ILE A 201 0.42 -7.35 1.74
N LEU A 202 -0.79 -7.20 2.25
CA LEU A 202 -1.39 -8.05 3.29
C LEU A 202 -2.49 -8.88 2.63
N ALA A 203 -2.15 -10.08 2.17
CA ALA A 203 -3.03 -10.95 1.41
C ALA A 203 -3.67 -12.01 2.31
N GLY A 204 -4.99 -12.22 2.15
CA GLY A 204 -5.69 -13.32 2.81
C GLY A 204 -5.22 -14.70 2.36
N MET A 205 -4.83 -14.82 1.09
CA MET A 205 -4.35 -16.03 0.44
C MET A 205 -3.01 -15.74 -0.26
N THR A 206 -2.76 -16.29 -1.45
CA THR A 206 -1.45 -16.36 -2.09
C THR A 206 -0.90 -15.00 -2.54
N ILE A 207 0.41 -14.82 -2.47
CA ILE A 207 1.13 -13.78 -3.21
C ILE A 207 2.02 -14.46 -4.23
N ALA A 208 1.80 -14.21 -5.51
CA ALA A 208 2.62 -14.75 -6.59
C ALA A 208 3.26 -13.60 -7.36
N ALA A 209 4.59 -13.54 -7.36
CA ALA A 209 5.35 -12.54 -8.10
C ALA A 209 6.15 -13.19 -9.24
N SER A 210 5.92 -12.67 -10.44
CA SER A 210 6.60 -13.08 -11.66
C SER A 210 8.01 -12.50 -11.71
N ALA A 211 8.78 -12.97 -12.69
CA ALA A 211 10.20 -12.67 -12.86
C ALA A 211 10.52 -11.17 -12.74
N GLY A 212 11.47 -10.82 -11.87
CA GLY A 212 12.05 -9.48 -11.82
C GLY A 212 11.20 -8.39 -11.17
N ALA A 213 10.01 -8.70 -10.67
CA ALA A 213 9.23 -7.75 -9.88
C ALA A 213 9.97 -7.30 -8.61
N SER A 214 9.70 -6.08 -8.16
CA SER A 214 10.28 -5.50 -6.95
C SER A 214 9.22 -4.86 -6.05
N GLY A 215 9.56 -4.73 -4.77
CA GLY A 215 8.68 -4.16 -3.76
C GLY A 215 9.44 -3.52 -2.61
N SER A 216 8.96 -2.36 -2.12
CA SER A 216 9.42 -1.78 -0.85
C SER A 216 8.29 -1.84 0.18
N GLY A 217 8.41 -2.72 1.16
CA GLY A 217 7.41 -3.01 2.19
C GLY A 217 7.42 -4.49 2.57
N THR A 218 6.46 -4.88 3.41
CA THR A 218 6.24 -6.27 3.82
C THR A 218 5.22 -6.95 2.92
N TRP A 219 5.57 -8.11 2.34
CA TRP A 219 4.64 -8.96 1.60
C TRP A 219 4.27 -10.18 2.47
N CYS A 220 3.04 -10.17 2.98
CA CYS A 220 2.55 -11.16 3.92
C CYS A 220 1.32 -11.90 3.36
N SER A 221 1.41 -13.23 3.25
CA SER A 221 0.29 -14.13 2.96
C SER A 221 -0.18 -14.81 4.24
N LYS A 222 -1.44 -14.61 4.61
CA LYS A 222 -1.99 -15.05 5.89
C LYS A 222 -2.45 -16.50 5.95
N ASN A 223 -2.85 -17.09 4.82
CA ASN A 223 -3.35 -18.48 4.79
C ASN A 223 -2.75 -19.32 3.67
N ALA A 224 -1.83 -18.79 2.88
CA ALA A 224 -1.30 -19.50 1.71
C ALA A 224 0.19 -19.22 1.50
N ALA A 225 0.65 -19.41 0.26
CA ALA A 225 2.06 -19.35 -0.10
C ALA A 225 2.46 -17.97 -0.60
N VAL A 226 3.76 -17.70 -0.52
CA VAL A 226 4.42 -16.60 -1.25
C VAL A 226 5.40 -17.23 -2.25
N THR A 227 5.25 -16.90 -3.54
CA THR A 227 6.14 -17.39 -4.60
C THR A 227 6.83 -16.20 -5.26
N LEU A 228 8.15 -16.26 -5.32
CA LEU A 228 9.03 -15.22 -5.86
C LEU A 228 9.91 -15.79 -6.97
N ILE A 229 10.11 -15.02 -8.05
CA ILE A 229 10.95 -15.39 -9.19
C ILE A 229 11.90 -14.23 -9.48
N ASN A 230 13.20 -14.39 -9.22
CA ASN A 230 14.22 -13.35 -9.41
C ASN A 230 13.80 -11.96 -8.86
N ASN A 231 13.09 -11.92 -7.73
CA ASN A 231 12.50 -10.67 -7.23
C ASN A 231 13.44 -9.89 -6.33
N LYS A 232 13.19 -8.59 -6.16
CA LYS A 232 13.90 -7.74 -5.19
C LYS A 232 12.92 -7.10 -4.22
N LEU A 233 12.91 -7.56 -2.98
CA LEU A 233 12.04 -7.02 -1.92
C LEU A 233 12.88 -6.29 -0.87
N VAL A 234 12.38 -5.18 -0.35
CA VAL A 234 13.02 -4.40 0.70
C VAL A 234 12.01 -4.14 1.80
N ALA A 235 12.20 -4.76 2.96
CA ALA A 235 11.39 -4.49 4.14
C ALA A 235 11.60 -3.05 4.62
N LEU A 236 10.52 -2.36 5.02
CA LEU A 236 10.56 -1.00 5.52
C LEU A 236 10.26 -1.00 7.02
N SER A 237 11.31 -1.09 7.83
CA SER A 237 11.20 -1.17 9.30
C SER A 237 10.74 0.14 9.94
N THR A 238 10.99 1.27 9.29
CA THR A 238 10.54 2.60 9.71
C THR A 238 10.22 3.47 8.50
N CYS A 239 9.26 4.37 8.69
CA CYS A 239 9.15 5.54 7.82
C CYS A 239 10.32 6.48 8.08
N THR A 240 10.85 7.11 7.05
CA THR A 240 11.80 8.20 7.21
C THR A 240 11.05 9.39 7.79
N SER A 241 11.24 9.67 9.08
CA SER A 241 10.80 10.95 9.64
C SER A 241 11.60 12.06 8.96
N VAL A 242 10.93 12.85 8.13
CA VAL A 242 11.42 14.16 7.66
C VAL A 242 11.13 15.20 8.72
#